data_AF-A0A8S3Q6W8-F1
#
_entry.id   AF-A0A8S3Q6W8-F1
#
_cell.length_a   1.000
_cell.length_b   1.000
_cell.length_c   1.000
_cell.angle_alpha   90.00
_cell.angle_beta   90.00
_cell.angle_gamma   90.00
#
_symmetry.space_group_name_H-M   'P 1'
#
loop_
_entity.id
_entity.type
_entity.pdbx_description
1 polymer ?
#
loop_
_entity_poly.entity_id
_entity_poly.type
_entity_poly.pdbx_seq_one_letter_code
_entity_poly.pdbx_strand_id
1 'polypeptide(L)'
;MELFFRQLLKQIQHLPKRTSIAATLLLLGRIPIEGEIHKKILKTFGNIIRNDKSVEREIAFRQLAMKDEKSGSWFTKLHNLTVIYGLPSPYDIIENPPSKISWNRHVNNCINNQFLQNLKKEAKEKSSLKYINFNDSNIGTVHNIWKSSGTDPYSVNMAAIKVKIATGIMILQYQRSRRYDSLYT
;
A
#
# COMPACT_ATOMS: atom_id res chain seq x y z
N MET A 1 3.91 -4.49 16.95
CA MET A 1 2.94 -3.51 16.43
C MET A 1 2.31 -3.93 15.10
N GLU A 2 3.09 -4.32 14.09
CA GLU A 2 2.53 -4.60 12.76
C GLU A 2 1.47 -5.72 12.74
N LEU A 3 1.70 -6.83 13.45
CA LEU A 3 0.73 -7.92 13.56
C LEU A 3 -0.62 -7.48 14.15
N PHE A 4 -0.60 -6.59 15.13
CA PHE A 4 -1.81 -6.03 15.74
C PHE A 4 -2.61 -5.21 14.73
N PHE A 5 -1.95 -4.30 14.00
CA PHE A 5 -2.60 -3.53 12.93
C PHE A 5 -3.19 -4.43 11.85
N ARG A 6 -2.46 -5.47 11.43
CA ARG A 6 -2.95 -6.44 10.43
C ARG A 6 -4.22 -7.15 10.90
N GLN A 7 -4.32 -7.50 12.18
CA GLN A 7 -5.53 -8.13 12.74
C GLN A 7 -6.69 -7.13 12.83
N LEU A 8 -6.43 -5.91 13.30
CA LEU A 8 -7.43 -4.85 13.39
C LEU A 8 -8.04 -4.51 12.03
N LEU A 9 -7.21 -4.36 10.99
CA LEU A 9 -7.67 -4.08 9.62
C LEU A 9 -8.58 -5.19 9.07
N LYS A 10 -8.33 -6.45 9.45
CA LYS A 10 -9.20 -7.58 9.09
C LYS A 10 -10.51 -7.54 9.85
N GLN A 11 -10.47 -7.24 11.16
CA GLN A 11 -11.66 -7.12 11.99
C GLN A 11 -12.61 -6.02 11.49
N ILE A 12 -12.07 -4.83 11.17
CA ILE A 12 -12.84 -3.71 10.62
C ILE A 12 -13.56 -4.12 9.32
N GLN A 13 -12.90 -4.93 8.48
CA GLN A 13 -13.46 -5.42 7.22
C GLN A 13 -14.28 -6.71 7.36
N HIS A 14 -14.52 -7.20 8.58
CA HIS A 14 -15.17 -8.49 8.84
C HIS A 14 -14.54 -9.68 8.09
N LEU A 15 -13.23 -9.59 7.83
CA LEU A 15 -12.43 -10.58 7.15
C LEU A 15 -11.93 -11.64 8.13
N PRO A 16 -11.89 -12.93 7.74
CA PRO A 16 -11.29 -13.95 8.59
C PRO A 16 -9.80 -13.71 8.82
N LYS A 17 -9.30 -14.15 9.98
CA LYS A 17 -7.89 -13.99 10.39
C LYS A 17 -6.91 -14.54 9.34
N ARG A 18 -7.28 -15.60 8.62
CA ARG A 18 -6.48 -16.24 7.56
C ARG A 18 -6.41 -15.50 6.23
N THR A 19 -7.19 -14.43 6.04
CA THR A 19 -7.16 -13.64 4.79
C THR A 19 -5.76 -13.07 4.57
N SER A 20 -5.25 -13.12 3.33
CA SER A 20 -3.94 -12.50 3.02
C SER A 20 -3.97 -11.00 3.32
N ILE A 21 -2.85 -10.49 3.82
CA ILE A 21 -2.69 -9.05 4.07
C ILE A 21 -2.78 -8.25 2.76
N ALA A 22 -2.34 -8.80 1.64
CA ALA A 22 -2.44 -8.16 0.34
C ALA A 22 -3.90 -7.84 -0.03
N ALA A 23 -4.81 -8.80 0.14
CA ALA A 23 -6.24 -8.57 -0.09
C ALA A 23 -6.79 -7.49 0.83
N THR A 24 -6.48 -7.55 2.11
CA THR A 24 -6.92 -6.58 3.13
C THR A 24 -6.47 -5.15 2.77
N LEU A 25 -5.23 -4.98 2.31
CA LEU A 25 -4.67 -3.69 1.91
C LEU A 25 -5.25 -3.19 0.57
N LEU A 26 -5.39 -4.07 -0.43
CA LEU A 26 -6.00 -3.74 -1.72
C LEU A 26 -7.47 -3.33 -1.60
N LEU A 27 -8.23 -3.99 -0.72
CA LEU A 27 -9.62 -3.65 -0.45
C LEU A 27 -9.76 -2.25 0.19
N LEU A 28 -8.81 -1.86 1.03
CA LEU A 28 -8.78 -0.53 1.65
C LEU A 28 -8.15 0.56 0.78
N GLY A 29 -7.46 0.18 -0.29
CA GLY A 29 -6.63 1.11 -1.06
C GLY A 29 -5.47 1.68 -0.24
N ARG A 30 -4.87 0.87 0.64
CA ARG A 30 -3.74 1.29 1.49
C ARG A 30 -2.48 0.49 1.16
N ILE A 31 -1.32 1.07 1.44
CA ILE A 31 -0.03 0.38 1.34
C ILE A 31 0.41 -0.11 2.73
N PRO A 32 1.39 -1.04 2.79
CA PRO A 32 2.04 -1.40 4.05
C PRO A 32 2.68 -0.20 4.76
N ILE A 33 2.89 -0.32 6.07
CA ILE A 33 3.44 0.76 6.90
C ILE A 33 4.86 1.14 6.44
N GLU A 34 5.62 0.19 5.93
CA GLU A 34 6.94 0.37 5.35
C GLU A 34 6.91 1.38 4.21
N GLY A 35 5.91 1.28 3.32
CA GLY A 35 5.75 2.22 2.23
C GLY A 35 5.43 3.64 2.69
N GLU A 36 4.67 3.80 3.77
CA GLU A 36 4.43 5.11 4.39
C GLU A 36 5.69 5.68 5.05
N ILE A 37 6.51 4.84 5.68
CA ILE A 37 7.83 5.23 6.22
C ILE A 37 8.74 5.70 5.08
N HIS A 38 8.79 4.96 3.96
CA HIS A 38 9.59 5.32 2.79
C HIS A 38 9.16 6.68 2.20
N LYS A 39 7.85 6.92 2.07
CA LYS A 39 7.32 8.24 1.66
C LYS A 39 7.80 9.34 2.60
N LYS A 40 7.76 9.11 3.92
CA LYS A 40 8.18 10.10 4.92
C LYS A 40 9.66 10.42 4.79
N ILE A 41 10.52 9.40 4.67
CA ILE A 41 11.98 9.55 4.47
C ILE A 41 12.26 10.42 3.24
N LEU A 42 11.72 10.04 2.08
CA LEU A 42 11.98 10.75 0.82
C LEU A 42 11.39 12.17 0.80
N LYS A 43 10.21 12.39 1.40
CA LYS A 43 9.63 13.73 1.50
C LYS A 43 10.40 14.63 2.46
N THR A 44 10.88 14.09 3.58
CA THR A 44 11.74 14.81 4.53
C THR A 44 13.04 15.22 3.84
N PHE A 45 13.68 14.31 3.10
CA PHE A 45 14.86 14.64 2.29
C PHE A 45 14.59 15.80 1.34
N GLY A 46 13.50 15.73 0.57
CA GLY A 46 13.10 16.81 -0.34
C GLY A 46 12.89 18.15 0.37
N ASN A 47 12.42 18.16 1.62
CA ASN A 47 12.28 19.40 2.38
C ASN A 47 13.64 19.98 2.81
N ILE A 48 14.58 19.12 3.23
CA ILE A 48 15.93 19.53 3.64
C ILE A 48 16.66 20.20 2.47
N ILE A 49 16.70 19.54 1.32
CA ILE A 49 17.52 19.99 0.17
C ILE A 49 17.01 21.25 -0.52
N ARG A 50 15.72 21.59 -0.35
CA ARG A 50 15.11 22.80 -0.92
C ARG A 50 15.50 24.07 -0.18
N ASN A 51 15.99 23.97 1.05
CA ASN A 51 16.49 25.12 1.79
C ASN A 51 18.00 25.23 1.55
N ASP A 52 18.36 25.98 0.52
CA ASP A 52 19.71 26.14 -0.02
C ASP A 52 20.73 26.63 1.03
N LYS A 53 20.29 27.51 1.93
CA LYS A 53 21.11 28.13 3.00
C LYS A 53 21.03 27.40 4.35
N SER A 54 20.38 26.23 4.40
CA SER A 54 20.22 25.49 5.65
C SER A 54 21.47 24.67 6.00
N VAL A 55 21.80 24.64 7.29
CA VAL A 55 22.86 23.77 7.82
C VAL A 55 22.50 22.30 7.59
N GLU A 56 21.21 21.97 7.60
CA GLU A 56 20.69 20.65 7.32
C GLU A 56 21.03 20.18 5.89
N ARG A 57 20.97 21.07 4.89
CA ARG A 57 21.36 20.75 3.51
C ARG A 57 22.86 20.49 3.41
N GLU A 58 23.68 21.30 4.06
CA GLU A 58 25.14 21.09 4.10
C GLU A 58 25.50 19.76 4.77
N ILE A 59 24.86 19.46 5.91
CA ILE A 59 25.02 18.17 6.60
C ILE A 59 24.58 17.03 5.68
N ALA A 60 23.42 17.15 5.01
CA ALA A 60 22.93 16.12 4.11
C ALA A 60 23.93 15.83 2.98
N PHE A 61 24.47 16.88 2.35
CA PHE A 61 25.47 16.74 1.30
C PHE A 61 26.75 16.05 1.80
N ARG A 62 27.30 16.50 2.94
CA ARG A 62 28.48 15.87 3.55
C ARG A 62 28.24 14.42 3.93
N GLN A 63 27.09 14.11 4.53
CA GLN A 63 26.77 12.74 4.94
C GLN A 63 26.58 11.81 3.75
N LEU A 64 26.02 12.29 2.63
CA LEU A 64 25.96 11.50 1.40
C LEU A 64 27.37 11.18 0.89
N ALA A 65 28.26 12.18 0.84
CA ALA A 65 29.62 12.02 0.33
C ALA A 65 30.52 11.12 1.21
N MET A 66 30.30 11.10 2.52
CA MET A 66 31.18 10.42 3.48
C MET A 66 30.76 9.00 3.84
N LYS A 67 29.48 8.63 3.65
CA LYS A 67 28.95 7.37 4.18
C LYS A 67 29.11 6.24 3.18
N ASP A 68 29.73 5.16 3.64
CA ASP A 68 29.80 3.89 2.91
C ASP A 68 28.40 3.26 2.75
N GLU A 69 28.23 2.49 1.67
CA GLU A 69 27.01 1.74 1.33
C GLU A 69 26.66 0.70 2.37
N LYS A 70 27.64 0.23 3.16
CA LYS A 70 27.42 -0.72 4.25
C LYS A 70 27.00 -0.04 5.55
N SER A 71 27.02 1.28 5.63
CA SER A 71 26.65 1.98 6.85
C SER A 71 25.14 1.90 7.10
N GLY A 72 24.72 1.67 8.34
CA GLY A 72 23.29 1.67 8.74
C GLY A 72 22.64 3.06 8.75
N SER A 73 23.24 4.03 8.06
CA SER A 73 22.86 5.44 8.13
C SER A 73 21.52 5.72 7.43
N TRP A 74 20.87 6.81 7.82
CA TRP A 74 19.64 7.26 7.16
C TRP A 74 19.88 7.61 5.69
N PHE A 75 21.05 8.14 5.34
CA PHE A 75 21.42 8.51 3.97
C PHE A 75 21.69 7.29 3.06
N THR A 76 22.29 6.24 3.60
CA THR A 76 22.43 4.96 2.91
C THR A 76 21.05 4.34 2.63
N LYS A 77 20.13 4.40 3.60
CA LYS A 77 18.73 4.00 3.39
C LYS A 77 18.06 4.84 2.30
N LEU A 78 18.24 6.16 2.32
CA LEU A 78 17.72 7.06 1.29
C LEU A 78 18.20 6.67 -0.11
N HIS A 79 19.52 6.43 -0.27
CA HIS A 79 20.12 5.99 -1.53
C HIS A 79 19.51 4.67 -2.03
N ASN A 80 19.37 3.69 -1.13
CA ASN A 80 18.74 2.41 -1.47
C ASN A 80 17.27 2.60 -1.89
N LEU A 81 16.53 3.51 -1.24
CA LEU A 81 15.16 3.82 -1.64
C LEU A 81 15.09 4.49 -3.00
N THR A 82 16.02 5.41 -3.34
CA THR A 82 16.05 6.00 -4.68
C THR A 82 16.26 4.94 -5.75
N VAL A 83 17.14 3.97 -5.51
CA VAL A 83 17.36 2.83 -6.42
C VAL A 83 16.12 1.94 -6.52
N ILE A 84 15.54 1.53 -5.38
CA ILE A 84 14.36 0.64 -5.32
C ILE A 84 13.17 1.20 -6.11
N TYR A 85 12.96 2.52 -6.08
CA TYR A 85 11.83 3.18 -6.75
C TYR A 85 12.19 3.82 -8.09
N GLY A 86 13.42 3.66 -8.58
CA GLY A 86 13.88 4.26 -9.83
C GLY A 86 13.81 5.80 -9.82
N LEU A 87 14.08 6.41 -8.66
CA LEU A 87 14.17 7.86 -8.50
C LEU A 87 15.57 8.35 -8.88
N PRO A 88 15.76 9.65 -9.22
CA PRO A 88 17.09 10.22 -9.44
C PRO A 88 18.00 10.02 -8.21
N SER A 89 19.32 10.02 -8.43
CA SER A 89 20.25 9.83 -7.31
C SER A 89 20.11 10.98 -6.31
N PRO A 90 20.37 10.76 -5.01
CA PRO A 90 20.30 11.84 -4.02
C PRO A 90 21.17 13.04 -4.37
N TYR A 91 22.28 12.83 -5.08
CA TYR A 91 23.16 13.90 -5.58
C TYR A 91 22.48 14.74 -6.65
N ASP A 92 21.87 14.12 -7.66
CA ASP A 92 21.14 14.82 -8.73
C ASP A 92 20.01 15.68 -8.16
N ILE A 93 19.31 15.17 -7.14
CA ILE A 93 18.22 15.89 -6.49
C ILE A 93 18.75 17.08 -5.67
N ILE A 94 19.96 17.01 -5.11
CA ILE A 94 20.57 18.14 -4.37
C ILE A 94 21.02 19.25 -5.33
N GLU A 95 21.58 18.86 -6.48
CA GLU A 95 22.03 19.78 -7.51
C GLU A 95 20.84 20.52 -8.13
N ASN A 96 19.77 19.79 -8.48
CA ASN A 96 18.58 20.32 -9.12
C ASN A 96 17.31 19.98 -8.32
N PRO A 97 17.04 20.68 -7.20
CA PRO A 97 15.96 20.31 -6.29
C PRO A 97 14.57 20.53 -6.92
N PRO A 98 13.73 19.48 -7.01
CA PRO A 98 12.39 19.61 -7.55
C PRO A 98 11.48 20.40 -6.59
N SER A 99 10.46 21.06 -7.16
CA SER A 99 9.43 21.76 -6.38
C SER A 99 8.73 20.80 -5.40
N LYS A 100 8.29 21.34 -4.25
CA LYS A 100 7.66 20.53 -3.18
C LYS A 100 6.48 19.70 -3.68
N ILE A 101 5.63 20.30 -4.52
CA ILE A 101 4.43 19.65 -5.06
C ILE A 101 4.84 18.55 -6.04
N SER A 102 5.75 18.84 -6.98
CA SER A 102 6.22 17.87 -7.98
C SER A 102 6.90 16.68 -7.31
N TRP A 103 7.81 16.93 -6.36
CA TRP A 103 8.51 15.90 -5.61
C TRP A 103 7.55 14.99 -4.84
N ASN A 104 6.62 15.58 -4.08
CA ASN A 104 5.67 14.80 -3.29
C ASN A 104 4.79 13.92 -4.18
N ARG A 105 4.32 14.45 -5.31
CA ARG A 105 3.53 13.70 -6.29
C ARG A 105 4.35 12.54 -6.88
N HIS A 106 5.57 12.80 -7.33
CA HIS A 106 6.44 11.81 -7.92
C HIS A 106 6.76 10.67 -6.94
N VAL A 107 7.21 11.01 -5.72
CA VAL A 107 7.48 10.04 -4.64
C VAL A 107 6.23 9.20 -4.31
N ASN A 108 5.06 9.84 -4.17
CA ASN A 108 3.83 9.10 -3.90
C ASN A 108 3.50 8.12 -5.02
N ASN A 109 3.61 8.55 -6.28
CA ASN A 109 3.26 7.73 -7.44
C ASN A 109 4.21 6.53 -7.55
N CYS A 110 5.53 6.73 -7.50
CA CYS A 110 6.50 5.65 -7.62
C CYS A 110 6.32 4.60 -6.51
N ILE A 111 6.19 5.05 -5.26
CA ILE A 111 6.01 4.13 -4.11
C ILE A 111 4.66 3.42 -4.18
N ASN A 112 3.56 4.17 -4.42
CA ASN A 112 2.23 3.57 -4.50
C ASN A 112 2.15 2.55 -5.63
N ASN A 113 2.70 2.84 -6.80
CA ASN A 113 2.68 1.95 -7.95
C ASN A 113 3.47 0.68 -7.64
N GLN A 114 4.68 0.79 -7.08
CA GLN A 114 5.50 -0.37 -6.74
C GLN A 114 4.78 -1.30 -5.74
N PHE A 115 4.25 -0.74 -4.65
CA PHE A 115 3.50 -1.54 -3.68
C PHE A 115 2.20 -2.10 -4.26
N LEU A 116 1.49 -1.34 -5.09
CA LEU A 116 0.27 -1.81 -5.74
C LEU A 116 0.54 -3.03 -6.61
N GLN A 117 1.61 -2.99 -7.43
CA GLN A 117 1.99 -4.13 -8.27
C GLN A 117 2.38 -5.34 -7.43
N ASN A 118 3.18 -5.15 -6.37
CA ASN A 118 3.56 -6.22 -5.47
C ASN A 118 2.36 -6.86 -4.76
N LEU A 119 1.43 -6.04 -4.25
CA LEU A 119 0.20 -6.52 -3.60
C LEU A 119 -0.70 -7.24 -4.60
N LYS A 120 -0.87 -6.73 -5.82
CA LYS A 120 -1.66 -7.41 -6.88
C LYS A 120 -1.02 -8.74 -7.25
N LYS A 121 0.31 -8.82 -7.34
CA LYS A 121 1.04 -10.06 -7.61
C LYS A 121 0.80 -11.08 -6.48
N GLU A 122 1.04 -10.69 -5.23
CA GLU A 122 0.81 -11.57 -4.07
C GLU A 122 -0.65 -12.05 -4.00
N ALA A 123 -1.60 -11.16 -4.28
CA ALA A 123 -3.01 -11.52 -4.26
C ALA A 123 -3.38 -12.54 -5.36
N LYS A 124 -2.82 -12.40 -6.57
CA LYS A 124 -3.04 -13.34 -7.68
C LYS A 124 -2.50 -14.74 -7.40
N GLU A 125 -1.43 -14.85 -6.62
CA GLU A 125 -0.85 -16.14 -6.21
C GLU A 125 -1.74 -16.90 -5.21
N LYS A 126 -2.73 -16.25 -4.57
CA LYS A 126 -3.63 -16.90 -3.61
C LYS A 126 -4.93 -17.35 -4.29
N SER A 127 -5.11 -18.66 -4.41
CA SER A 127 -6.32 -19.28 -4.98
C SER A 127 -7.63 -18.88 -4.28
N SER A 128 -7.57 -18.55 -2.98
CA SER A 128 -8.72 -18.06 -2.21
C SER A 128 -9.22 -16.69 -2.63
N LEU A 129 -8.41 -15.91 -3.37
CA LEU A 129 -8.74 -14.56 -3.81
C LEU A 129 -9.14 -14.48 -5.29
N LYS A 130 -9.27 -15.62 -5.97
CA LYS A 130 -9.53 -15.68 -7.43
C LYS A 130 -10.84 -15.01 -7.87
N TYR A 131 -11.77 -14.77 -6.95
CA TYR A 131 -13.07 -14.15 -7.25
C TYR A 131 -13.09 -12.63 -7.01
N ILE A 132 -11.99 -12.05 -6.53
CA ILE A 132 -11.88 -10.59 -6.37
C ILE A 132 -11.18 -10.02 -7.59
N ASN A 133 -11.84 -9.09 -8.27
CA ASN A 133 -11.22 -8.31 -9.33
C ASN A 133 -10.38 -7.16 -8.73
N PHE A 134 -9.07 -7.37 -8.60
CA PHE A 134 -8.14 -6.33 -8.15
C PHE A 134 -7.66 -5.39 -9.27
N ASN A 135 -8.15 -5.53 -10.52
CA ASN A 135 -7.71 -4.66 -11.61
C ASN A 135 -8.10 -3.20 -11.32
N ASP A 136 -9.28 -2.99 -10.75
CA ASP A 136 -9.81 -1.66 -10.40
C ASP A 136 -9.29 -1.12 -9.05
N SER A 137 -8.51 -1.91 -8.31
CA SER A 137 -7.90 -1.46 -7.05
C SER A 137 -6.81 -0.43 -7.32
N ASN A 138 -6.92 0.72 -6.65
CA ASN A 138 -5.93 1.79 -6.63
C ASN A 138 -5.59 2.19 -5.19
N ILE A 139 -4.35 2.62 -4.96
CA ILE A 139 -3.94 3.17 -3.66
C ILE A 139 -4.55 4.56 -3.49
N GLY A 140 -5.11 4.82 -2.31
CA GLY A 140 -5.82 6.05 -1.96
C GLY A 140 -7.33 5.96 -2.13
N THR A 141 -7.84 4.94 -2.82
CA THR A 141 -9.28 4.73 -3.04
C THR A 141 -9.73 3.39 -2.47
N VAL A 142 -10.78 3.41 -1.66
CA VAL A 142 -11.38 2.18 -1.14
C VAL A 142 -12.01 1.39 -2.29
N HIS A 143 -11.90 0.07 -2.24
CA HIS A 143 -12.45 -0.82 -3.26
C HIS A 143 -13.98 -0.68 -3.38
N ASN A 144 -14.52 -0.93 -4.58
CA ASN A 144 -15.93 -0.72 -4.92
C ASN A 144 -16.90 -1.45 -3.99
N ILE A 145 -16.50 -2.61 -3.44
CA ILE A 145 -17.32 -3.36 -2.46
C ILE A 145 -17.66 -2.47 -1.25
N TRP A 146 -16.68 -1.74 -0.72
CA TRP A 146 -16.88 -0.84 0.42
C TRP A 146 -17.40 0.52 0.00
N LYS A 147 -17.06 1.00 -1.21
CA LYS A 147 -17.58 2.28 -1.72
C LYS A 147 -19.11 2.28 -1.77
N SER A 148 -19.73 1.12 -2.03
CA SER A 148 -21.18 0.95 -2.09
C SER A 148 -21.89 0.88 -0.74
N SER A 149 -21.18 0.74 0.39
CA SER A 149 -21.83 0.44 1.67
C SER A 149 -22.39 1.64 2.42
N GLY A 150 -22.04 2.88 2.04
CA GLY A 150 -22.49 4.08 2.73
C GLY A 150 -22.21 4.04 4.25
N THR A 151 -23.08 4.67 5.04
CA THR A 151 -23.06 4.67 6.51
C THR A 151 -24.09 3.73 7.13
N ASP A 152 -24.98 3.15 6.31
CA ASP A 152 -26.07 2.29 6.77
C ASP A 152 -25.52 0.92 7.25
N PRO A 153 -25.84 0.48 8.49
CA PRO A 153 -25.38 -0.80 9.03
C PRO A 153 -25.75 -2.01 8.17
N TYR A 154 -26.94 -2.00 7.54
CA TYR A 154 -27.36 -3.09 6.66
C TYR A 154 -26.47 -3.18 5.42
N SER A 155 -26.19 -2.05 4.78
CA SER A 155 -25.30 -1.94 3.63
C SER A 155 -23.85 -2.33 3.95
N VAL A 156 -23.36 -1.99 5.14
CA VAL A 156 -22.06 -2.44 5.66
C VAL A 156 -22.02 -3.96 5.84
N ASN A 157 -23.06 -4.56 6.42
CA ASN A 157 -23.15 -6.01 6.57
C ASN A 157 -23.22 -6.73 5.21
N MET A 158 -23.96 -6.18 4.24
CA MET A 158 -24.02 -6.70 2.88
C MET A 158 -22.64 -6.63 2.19
N ALA A 159 -21.89 -5.54 2.37
CA ALA A 159 -20.52 -5.45 1.87
C ALA A 159 -19.61 -6.48 2.53
N ALA A 160 -19.71 -6.69 3.85
CA ALA A 160 -18.97 -7.72 4.56
C ALA A 160 -19.26 -9.13 4.02
N ILE A 161 -20.52 -9.45 3.73
CA ILE A 161 -20.91 -10.73 3.10
C ILE A 161 -20.29 -10.85 1.70
N LYS A 162 -20.39 -9.80 0.86
CA LYS A 162 -19.76 -9.78 -0.47
C LYS A 162 -18.27 -10.06 -0.40
N VAL A 163 -17.55 -9.44 0.54
CA VAL A 163 -16.12 -9.69 0.73
C VAL A 163 -15.87 -11.14 1.19
N LYS A 164 -16.65 -11.70 2.11
CA LYS A 164 -16.51 -13.10 2.56
C LYS A 164 -16.73 -14.11 1.43
N ILE A 165 -17.68 -13.83 0.53
CA ILE A 165 -17.90 -14.65 -0.66
C ILE A 165 -16.70 -14.54 -1.60
N ALA A 166 -16.26 -13.32 -1.89
CA ALA A 166 -15.17 -13.07 -2.84
C ALA A 166 -13.81 -13.62 -2.36
N THR A 167 -13.60 -13.67 -1.05
CA THR A 167 -12.41 -14.28 -0.41
C THR A 167 -12.51 -15.81 -0.25
N GLY A 168 -13.53 -16.44 -0.87
CA GLY A 168 -13.64 -17.90 -0.95
C GLY A 168 -14.18 -18.60 0.29
N ILE A 169 -14.54 -17.87 1.34
CA ILE A 169 -14.92 -18.45 2.63
C ILE A 169 -16.32 -19.06 2.59
N MET A 170 -17.27 -18.38 1.94
CA MET A 170 -18.67 -18.83 1.89
C MET A 170 -19.01 -19.58 0.60
N ILE A 171 -18.02 -19.94 -0.23
CA ILE A 171 -18.30 -20.54 -1.54
C ILE A 171 -18.96 -21.91 -1.44
N LEU A 172 -18.51 -22.75 -0.49
CA LEU A 172 -19.12 -24.06 -0.28
C LEU A 172 -20.56 -23.94 0.26
N GLN A 173 -20.83 -22.93 1.08
CA GLN A 173 -22.17 -22.65 1.60
C GLN A 173 -23.09 -22.13 0.48
N TYR A 174 -22.57 -21.23 -0.35
CA TYR A 174 -23.27 -20.68 -1.51
C TYR A 174 -23.60 -21.77 -2.55
N GLN A 175 -22.64 -22.63 -2.88
CA GLN A 175 -22.85 -23.73 -3.83
C GLN A 175 -23.88 -24.76 -3.32
N ARG A 176 -23.93 -25.01 -2.00
CA ARG A 176 -24.96 -25.88 -1.41
C ARG A 176 -26.36 -25.28 -1.57
N SER A 177 -26.55 -24.00 -1.21
CA SER A 177 -27.85 -23.32 -1.35
C SER A 177 -28.38 -23.40 -2.78
N ARG A 178 -27.53 -23.10 -3.77
CA ARG A 178 -27.94 -23.09 -5.18
C ARG A 178 -28.32 -24.47 -5.74
N ARG A 179 -27.76 -25.56 -5.18
CA ARG A 179 -28.15 -26.93 -5.56
C ARG A 179 -29.51 -27.32 -5.02
N TYR A 180 -29.94 -26.78 -3.88
CA TYR A 180 -31.28 -27.02 -3.37
C TYR A 180 -32.33 -26.34 -4.26
N ASP A 181 -32.09 -25.11 -4.70
CA ASP A 181 -33.03 -24.38 -5.56
C ASP A 181 -33.26 -25.09 -6.91
N SER A 182 -32.23 -25.74 -7.47
CA SER A 182 -32.33 -26.51 -8.72
C SER A 182 -33.07 -27.84 -8.60
N LEU A 183 -33.38 -28.31 -7.39
CA LEU A 183 -34.17 -29.54 -7.18
C LEU A 183 -35.68 -29.26 -7.09
N TYR A 184 -36.07 -27.98 -7.00
CA TYR A 184 -37.46 -27.54 -6.88
C TYR A 184 -37.95 -26.76 -8.11
N THR A 185 -37.21 -26.81 -9.21
CA THR A 185 -37.59 -26.27 -10.53
C THR A 185 -37.59 -27.39 -11.56
#